data_AF-A0A0C2GTS6-F1
#
_entry.id   AF-A0A0C2GTS6-F1
#
_cell.length_a   1.000
_cell.length_b   1.000
_cell.length_c   1.000
_cell.angle_alpha   90.00
_cell.angle_beta   90.00
_cell.angle_gamma   90.00
#
_symmetry.space_group_name_H-M   'P 1'
#
loop_
_entity.id
_entity.type
_entity.pdbx_description
1 polymer ?
#
loop_
_entity_poly.entity_id
_entity_poly.type
_entity_poly.pdbx_seq_one_letter_code
_entity_poly.pdbx_strand_id
1 'polypeptide(L)'
;MTLIHNIDVSTDEGELTAALKTALDSGYRLIDTAFVYQNEAVIGKVLQEYFKSGKLKREDIFITSKLPLTAHAPEDVEKCLNMQLKALQIDYLDLYLVHCPLPFQPTLRWQLFMTFTVYRVQKENDTFAPAFVNGMQ
;
A
#
# COMPACT_ATOMS: atom_id res chain seq x y z
N MET A 1 11.22 -14.04 -9.06
CA MET A 1 10.36 -13.01 -8.45
C MET A 1 9.85 -12.16 -9.60
N THR A 2 8.73 -12.56 -10.22
CA THR A 2 8.24 -11.94 -11.46
C THR A 2 7.17 -10.92 -11.09
N LEU A 3 7.50 -9.64 -11.09
CA LEU A 3 6.49 -8.60 -10.96
C LEU A 3 5.63 -8.61 -12.23
N ILE A 4 4.32 -8.81 -12.08
CA ILE A 4 3.37 -8.70 -13.20
C ILE A 4 3.16 -7.22 -13.47
N HIS A 5 3.90 -6.70 -14.45
CA HIS A 5 3.94 -5.29 -14.86
C HIS A 5 2.59 -4.68 -15.31
N ASN A 6 1.51 -5.45 -15.41
CA ASN A 6 0.22 -5.03 -15.98
C ASN A 6 -0.90 -4.78 -14.95
N ILE A 7 -0.70 -5.09 -13.67
CA ILE A 7 -1.73 -4.87 -12.63
C ILE A 7 -1.77 -3.38 -12.19
N ASP A 8 -0.66 -2.66 -12.33
CA ASP A 8 -0.50 -1.32 -11.76
C ASP A 8 -1.24 -0.19 -12.51
N VAL A 9 -1.68 -0.41 -13.75
CA VAL A 9 -2.20 0.69 -14.60
C VAL A 9 -3.41 0.31 -15.47
N SER A 10 -3.94 -0.91 -15.39
CA SER A 10 -5.15 -1.26 -16.16
C SER A 10 -6.36 -0.49 -15.62
N THR A 11 -7.07 0.20 -16.53
CA THR A 11 -8.32 0.92 -16.23
C THR A 11 -9.54 0.02 -16.29
N ASP A 12 -9.39 -1.25 -16.69
CA ASP A 12 -10.48 -2.21 -16.76
C ASP A 12 -10.54 -3.08 -15.50
N GLU A 13 -11.62 -2.95 -14.72
CA GLU A 13 -11.78 -3.70 -13.47
C GLU A 13 -11.81 -5.24 -13.71
N GLY A 14 -12.32 -5.68 -14.87
CA GLY A 14 -12.46 -7.09 -15.21
C GLY A 14 -11.11 -7.73 -15.49
N GLU A 15 -10.28 -7.09 -16.31
CA GLU A 15 -8.91 -7.50 -16.60
C GLU A 15 -8.07 -7.54 -15.32
N LEU A 16 -8.13 -6.47 -14.52
CA LEU A 16 -7.43 -6.40 -13.24
C LEU A 16 -7.83 -7.55 -12.30
N THR A 17 -9.13 -7.82 -12.18
CA THR A 17 -9.65 -8.91 -11.36
C THR A 17 -9.14 -10.27 -11.86
N ALA A 18 -9.20 -10.52 -13.17
CA ALA A 18 -8.75 -11.78 -13.77
C ALA A 18 -7.23 -11.99 -13.59
N ALA A 19 -6.44 -10.95 -13.81
CA ALA A 19 -4.99 -10.97 -13.62
C ALA A 19 -4.62 -11.23 -12.16
N LEU A 20 -5.25 -10.53 -11.22
CA LEU A 20 -4.97 -10.70 -9.79
C LEU A 20 -5.34 -12.11 -9.30
N LYS A 21 -6.51 -12.64 -9.70
CA LYS A 21 -6.92 -14.01 -9.36
C LYS A 21 -5.93 -15.04 -9.90
N THR A 22 -5.52 -14.88 -11.16
CA THR A 22 -4.54 -15.76 -11.81
C THR A 22 -3.20 -15.72 -11.09
N ALA A 23 -2.74 -14.53 -10.67
CA ALA A 23 -1.51 -14.38 -9.91
C ALA A 23 -1.59 -15.09 -8.54
N LEU A 24 -2.67 -14.86 -7.78
CA LEU A 24 -2.86 -15.47 -6.46
C LEU A 24 -2.93 -17.00 -6.55
N ASP A 25 -3.68 -17.53 -7.52
CA ASP A 25 -3.80 -18.96 -7.78
C ASP A 25 -2.48 -19.58 -8.27
N SER A 26 -1.63 -18.80 -8.95
CA SER A 26 -0.29 -19.22 -9.38
C SER A 26 0.78 -19.16 -8.28
N GLY A 27 0.42 -18.71 -7.07
CA GLY A 27 1.34 -18.67 -5.93
C GLY A 27 1.97 -17.30 -5.64
N TYR A 28 1.58 -16.23 -6.34
CA TYR A 28 2.06 -14.89 -5.97
C TYR A 28 1.51 -14.47 -4.62
N ARG A 29 2.38 -13.88 -3.79
CA ARG A 29 2.05 -13.41 -2.44
C ARG A 29 2.42 -11.95 -2.20
N LEU A 30 3.09 -11.30 -3.15
CA LEU A 30 3.41 -9.87 -3.07
C LEU A 30 2.45 -9.10 -3.97
N ILE A 31 1.77 -8.11 -3.39
CA ILE A 31 0.95 -7.14 -4.10
C ILE A 31 1.57 -5.77 -3.88
N ASP A 32 1.91 -5.10 -4.96
CA ASP A 32 2.32 -3.69 -4.95
C ASP A 32 1.16 -2.85 -5.52
N THR A 33 0.84 -1.75 -4.86
CA THR A 33 -0.18 -0.79 -5.32
C THR A 33 0.21 0.62 -4.87
N ALA A 34 -0.60 1.62 -5.18
CA ALA A 34 -0.44 3.00 -4.75
C ALA A 34 -1.79 3.73 -4.82
N PHE A 35 -1.97 4.75 -3.98
CA PHE A 35 -3.19 5.58 -3.99
C PHE A 35 -3.54 6.08 -5.40
N VAL A 36 -2.52 6.50 -6.15
CA VAL A 36 -2.69 7.10 -7.49
C VAL A 36 -3.13 6.12 -8.57
N TYR A 37 -2.97 4.81 -8.36
CA TYR A 37 -3.38 3.79 -9.33
C TYR A 37 -4.90 3.57 -9.32
N GLN A 38 -5.60 4.04 -8.28
CA GLN A 38 -7.07 3.97 -8.17
C GLN A 38 -7.65 2.55 -8.29
N ASN A 39 -6.85 1.53 -7.99
CA ASN A 39 -7.21 0.12 -8.15
C ASN A 39 -7.37 -0.65 -6.82
N GLU A 40 -7.05 -0.01 -5.68
CA GLU A 40 -7.08 -0.60 -4.33
C GLU A 40 -8.45 -1.19 -3.96
N ALA A 41 -9.54 -0.58 -4.41
CA ALA A 41 -10.90 -1.09 -4.17
C ALA A 41 -11.16 -2.43 -4.88
N VAL A 42 -10.64 -2.61 -6.09
CA VAL A 42 -10.76 -3.86 -6.85
C VAL A 42 -9.90 -4.95 -6.19
N ILE A 43 -8.66 -4.60 -5.84
CA ILE A 43 -7.75 -5.50 -5.11
C ILE A 43 -8.39 -5.97 -3.80
N GLY A 44 -8.97 -5.05 -3.03
CA GLY A 44 -9.63 -5.38 -1.77
C GLY A 44 -10.80 -6.36 -1.92
N LYS A 45 -11.63 -6.19 -2.95
CA LYS A 45 -12.72 -7.15 -3.26
C LYS A 45 -12.19 -8.56 -3.51
N VAL A 46 -11.14 -8.69 -4.33
CA VAL A 46 -10.53 -10.00 -4.65
C VAL A 46 -9.90 -10.63 -3.40
N LEU A 47 -9.16 -9.85 -2.61
CA LEU A 47 -8.56 -10.37 -1.37
C LEU A 47 -9.63 -10.89 -0.40
N GLN A 48 -10.74 -10.15 -0.24
CA GLN A 48 -11.85 -10.59 0.60
C GLN A 48 -12.49 -11.89 0.12
N GLU A 49 -12.60 -12.12 -1.20
CA GLU A 49 -13.06 -13.41 -1.74
C GLU A 49 -12.12 -14.56 -1.36
N TYR A 50 -10.81 -14.36 -1.44
CA TYR A 50 -9.81 -15.38 -1.10
C TYR A 50 -9.76 -15.66 0.41
N PHE A 51 -9.89 -14.62 1.24
CA PHE A 51 -9.94 -14.76 2.69
C PHE A 51 -11.21 -15.49 3.14
N LYS A 52 -12.38 -15.11 2.60
CA LYS A 52 -13.66 -15.75 2.93
C LYS A 52 -13.75 -17.20 2.46
N SER A 53 -13.13 -17.52 1.32
CA SER A 53 -13.06 -18.91 0.82
C SER A 53 -12.03 -19.77 1.55
N GLY A 54 -11.19 -19.18 2.40
CA GLY A 54 -10.12 -19.89 3.11
C GLY A 54 -8.95 -20.31 2.23
N LYS A 55 -8.88 -19.83 0.98
CA LYS A 55 -7.76 -20.09 0.06
C LYS A 55 -6.46 -19.43 0.53
N LEU A 56 -6.58 -18.28 1.17
CA LEU A 56 -5.48 -17.48 1.71
C LEU A 56 -5.90 -16.85 3.02
N LYS A 57 -4.93 -16.52 3.87
CA LYS A 57 -5.10 -15.67 5.05
C LYS A 57 -4.44 -14.32 4.82
N ARG A 58 -4.77 -13.33 5.65
CA ARG A 58 -4.18 -12.00 5.53
C ARG A 58 -2.66 -12.07 5.68
N GLU A 59 -2.16 -12.87 6.62
CA GLU A 59 -0.73 -13.08 6.86
C GLU A 59 0.03 -13.80 5.73
N ASP A 60 -0.68 -14.41 4.77
CA ASP A 60 -0.04 -15.06 3.62
C ASP A 60 0.38 -14.05 2.53
N ILE A 61 -0.14 -12.82 2.59
CA ILE A 61 0.02 -11.81 1.53
C ILE A 61 0.80 -10.61 2.05
N PHE A 62 1.82 -10.23 1.31
CA PHE A 62 2.61 -9.03 1.54
C PHE A 62 2.08 -7.89 0.65
N ILE A 63 1.50 -6.86 1.27
CA ILE A 63 0.89 -5.74 0.56
C ILE A 63 1.70 -4.47 0.77
N THR A 64 2.17 -3.88 -0.33
CA THR A 64 2.82 -2.57 -0.38
C THR A 64 1.86 -1.54 -0.95
N SER A 65 1.74 -0.38 -0.30
CA SER A 65 1.09 0.79 -0.92
C SER A 65 1.92 2.06 -0.74
N LYS A 66 1.58 3.10 -1.50
CA LYS A 66 2.38 4.33 -1.63
C LYS A 66 1.54 5.58 -1.38
N LEU A 67 2.07 6.49 -0.57
CA LEU A 67 1.53 7.82 -0.27
C LEU A 67 1.63 8.73 -1.51
N PRO A 68 0.55 9.38 -1.95
CA PRO A 68 0.55 10.24 -3.14
C PRO A 68 1.27 11.57 -2.89
N LEU A 69 1.71 12.22 -3.98
CA LEU A 69 2.46 13.48 -3.97
C LEU A 69 1.73 14.65 -3.29
N THR A 70 0.40 14.53 -3.14
CA THR A 70 -0.48 15.55 -2.54
C THR A 70 -0.64 15.40 -1.03
N ALA A 71 -0.21 14.28 -0.43
CA ALA A 71 -0.48 13.96 0.97
C ALA A 71 0.80 13.90 1.82
N HIS A 72 1.82 14.67 1.46
CA HIS A 72 3.11 14.64 2.17
C HIS A 72 3.03 15.27 3.57
N ALA A 73 2.10 16.18 3.84
CA ALA A 73 2.00 16.79 5.18
C ALA A 73 1.72 15.71 6.25
N PRO A 74 2.35 15.75 7.44
CA PRO A 74 2.18 14.73 8.48
C PRO A 74 0.73 14.40 8.81
N GLU A 75 -0.13 15.43 8.86
CA GLU A 75 -1.57 15.33 9.11
C GLU A 75 -2.37 14.66 7.98
N ASP A 76 -1.80 14.55 6.78
CA ASP A 76 -2.45 13.93 5.61
C ASP A 76 -2.01 12.47 5.41
N VAL A 77 -0.86 12.07 5.98
CA VAL A 77 -0.35 10.70 5.92
C VAL A 77 -1.36 9.72 6.51
N GLU A 78 -1.82 9.98 7.73
CA GLU A 78 -2.79 9.11 8.42
C GLU A 78 -4.13 9.05 7.69
N LYS A 79 -4.62 10.20 7.19
CA LYS A 79 -5.88 10.25 6.43
C LYS A 79 -5.78 9.42 5.17
N CYS A 80 -4.69 9.57 4.41
CA CYS A 80 -4.47 8.85 3.17
C CYS A 80 -4.37 7.35 3.43
N LEU A 81 -3.54 6.94 4.39
CA LEU A 81 -3.41 5.54 4.78
C LEU A 81 -4.75 4.91 5.18
N ASN A 82 -5.56 5.60 6.00
CA ASN A 82 -6.88 5.12 6.40
C ASN A 82 -7.82 4.93 5.20
N MET A 83 -7.75 5.81 4.20
CA MET A 83 -8.51 5.64 2.95
C MET A 83 -8.05 4.39 2.19
N GLN A 84 -6.74 4.14 2.11
CA GLN A 84 -6.16 3.00 1.40
C GLN A 84 -6.49 1.67 2.10
N LEU A 85 -6.35 1.60 3.43
CA LEU A 85 -6.74 0.45 4.24
C LEU A 85 -8.23 0.13 4.04
N LYS A 86 -9.09 1.15 4.02
CA LYS A 86 -10.52 0.99 3.76
C LYS A 86 -10.81 0.48 2.35
N ALA A 87 -10.12 1.00 1.34
CA ALA A 87 -10.28 0.56 -0.05
C ALA A 87 -9.83 -0.90 -0.22
N LEU A 88 -8.68 -1.26 0.35
CA LEU A 88 -8.13 -2.62 0.36
C LEU A 88 -8.90 -3.58 1.28
N GLN A 89 -9.76 -3.06 2.17
CA GLN A 89 -10.51 -3.85 3.15
C GLN A 89 -9.58 -4.71 4.03
N ILE A 90 -8.51 -4.12 4.53
CA ILE A 90 -7.52 -4.75 5.42
C ILE A 90 -7.19 -3.84 6.61
N ASP A 91 -6.66 -4.43 7.67
CA ASP A 91 -6.34 -3.71 8.91
C ASP A 91 -4.91 -3.16 8.96
N TYR A 92 -4.01 -3.62 8.08
CA TYR A 92 -2.61 -3.18 8.04
C TYR A 92 -1.99 -3.36 6.65
N LEU A 93 -0.94 -2.60 6.36
CA LEU A 93 -0.03 -2.79 5.22
C LEU A 93 1.30 -3.37 5.72
N ASP A 94 1.92 -4.22 4.90
CA ASP A 94 3.23 -4.78 5.22
C ASP A 94 4.35 -3.77 4.96
N LEU A 95 4.15 -2.89 3.97
CA LEU A 95 5.05 -1.80 3.62
C LEU A 95 4.28 -0.57 3.15
N TYR A 96 4.65 0.60 3.68
CA TYR A 96 4.12 1.88 3.22
C TYR A 96 5.25 2.83 2.82
N LEU A 97 5.21 3.31 1.56
CA LEU A 97 6.27 4.10 0.95
C LEU A 97 5.80 5.51 0.59
N VAL A 98 6.72 6.47 0.57
CA VAL A 98 6.51 7.75 -0.12
C VAL A 98 6.63 7.48 -1.62
N HIS A 99 5.59 7.72 -2.41
CA HIS A 99 5.58 7.35 -3.84
C HIS A 99 6.65 8.11 -4.63
N CYS A 100 6.84 9.40 -4.36
CA CYS A 100 7.88 10.20 -4.99
C CYS A 100 8.30 11.32 -4.04
N PRO A 101 9.59 11.59 -3.80
CA PRO A 101 10.06 12.63 -2.88
C PRO A 101 9.90 14.06 -3.44
N LEU A 102 8.90 14.29 -4.31
CA LEU A 102 8.58 15.58 -4.92
C LEU A 102 7.14 15.97 -4.53
N PRO A 103 6.94 16.75 -3.45
CA PRO A 103 5.61 17.18 -3.05
C PRO A 103 5.01 18.12 -4.11
N PHE A 104 3.72 17.96 -4.40
CA PHE A 104 3.01 18.83 -5.35
C PHE A 104 2.85 20.26 -4.82
N GLN A 105 2.96 20.47 -3.50
CA GLN A 105 3.00 21.79 -2.87
C GLN A 105 4.30 21.98 -2.08
N PRO A 106 5.16 22.94 -2.46
CA PRO A 106 6.35 23.26 -1.69
C PRO A 106 5.95 24.06 -0.44
N THR A 107 5.70 23.41 0.69
CA THR A 107 5.64 24.12 1.97
C THR A 107 7.04 24.30 2.56
N LEU A 108 7.33 25.47 3.14
CA LEU A 108 8.66 25.84 3.65
C LEU A 108 9.21 24.90 4.74
N ARG A 109 8.35 24.04 5.31
CA ARG A 109 8.65 23.08 6.38
C ARG A 109 9.47 21.87 5.91
N TRP A 110 9.65 21.69 4.60
CA TRP A 110 10.27 20.51 3.97
C TRP A 110 11.80 20.45 3.97
N GLN A 111 12.51 21.55 4.26
CA GLN A 111 13.98 21.52 4.28
C GLN A 111 14.58 20.71 5.44
N LEU A 112 13.77 20.24 6.41
CA LEU A 112 14.25 19.57 7.61
C LEU A 112 13.93 18.07 7.71
N PHE A 113 13.13 17.49 6.80
CA PHE A 113 12.63 16.10 6.94
C PHE A 113 12.85 15.22 5.70
N MET A 114 14.03 15.31 5.08
CA MET A 114 14.52 14.30 4.11
C MET A 114 15.08 13.06 4.84
N THR A 115 14.29 12.46 5.72
CA THR A 115 14.57 11.11 6.23
C THR A 115 13.68 10.14 5.47
N PHE A 116 14.28 9.11 4.88
CA PHE A 116 13.58 7.97 4.29
C PHE A 116 12.83 7.23 5.41
N THR A 117 11.67 7.74 5.82
CA THR A 117 10.86 7.12 6.87
C THR A 117 10.05 6.00 6.25
N VAL A 118 10.48 4.76 6.48
CA VAL A 118 9.65 3.57 6.25
C VAL A 118 8.73 3.44 7.46
N TYR A 119 7.42 3.55 7.23
CA TYR A 119 6.44 3.32 8.27
C TYR A 119 6.05 1.84 8.28
N ARG A 120 6.24 1.17 9.42
CA ARG A 120 5.59 -0.12 9.69
C ARG A 120 4.28 0.18 10.40
N VAL A 121 3.16 -0.14 9.76
CA VAL A 121 1.83 0.11 10.31
C VAL A 121 1.29 -1.19 10.88
N GLN A 122 1.03 -1.23 12.19
CA GLN A 122 0.25 -2.29 12.82
C GLN A 122 -0.85 -1.65 13.67
N LYS A 123 -2.06 -2.22 13.61
CA LYS A 123 -3.27 -1.72 14.28
C LYS A 123 -3.23 -1.85 15.82
N GLU A 124 -2.21 -2.48 16.40
CA GLU A 124 -2.07 -2.53 17.86
C GLU A 124 -1.62 -1.15 18.39
N ASN A 125 -2.60 -0.41 18.92
CA ASN A 125 -2.50 0.81 19.73
C ASN A 125 -2.52 2.18 19.01
N ASP A 126 -3.24 2.35 17.89
CA ASP A 126 -3.59 3.67 17.31
C ASP A 126 -2.43 4.71 17.24
N THR A 127 -1.17 4.25 17.18
CA THR A 127 0.01 5.10 17.29
C THR A 127 0.98 4.79 16.17
N PHE A 128 1.14 5.77 15.29
CA PHE A 128 2.17 5.81 14.25
C PHE A 128 3.51 6.14 14.91
N ALA A 129 4.24 5.12 15.36
CA ALA A 129 5.62 5.31 15.78
C ALA A 129 6.54 5.17 14.55
N PRO A 130 7.36 6.18 14.20
CA PRO A 130 8.43 5.98 13.24
C PRO A 130 9.39 4.93 13.80
N ALA A 131 9.48 3.78 13.14
CA ALA A 131 10.52 2.79 13.45
C ALA A 131 11.82 3.28 12.82
N PHE A 132 12.66 3.95 13.62
CA PHE A 132 14.03 4.25 13.20
C PHE A 132 14.80 2.93 13.07
N VAL A 133 15.09 2.50 11.84
CA VAL A 133 16.08 1.44 11.60
C VAL A 133 17.46 2.08 11.77
N ASN A 134 17.90 2.24 13.02
CA ASN A 134 19.30 2.50 13.33
C ASN A 134 20.05 1.19 13.17
N GLY A 135 20.70 0.99 12.02
CA GLY A 135 21.46 -0.24 11.79
C GLY A 135 22.03 -0.42 10.39
N MET A 136 22.74 0.58 9.87
CA MET A 136 23.82 0.38 8.89
C MET A 136 24.95 1.35 9.22
N GLN A 137 25.87 0.88 10.08
CA GLN A 137 27.27 1.27 10.04
C GLN A 137 28.03 0.24 9.20
#